data_AF-A0A1B2DVC0-F1
#
_entry.id   AF-A0A1B2DVC0-F1
#
_cell.length_a   1.000
_cell.length_b   1.000
_cell.length_c   1.000
_cell.angle_alpha   90.00
_cell.angle_beta   90.00
_cell.angle_gamma   90.00
#
_symmetry.space_group_name_H-M   'P 1'
#
loop_
_entity.id
_entity.type
_entity.pdbx_description
1 polymer ?
#
loop_
_entity_poly.entity_id
_entity_poly.type
_entity_poly.pdbx_seq_one_letter_code
_entity_poly.pdbx_strand_id
1 'polypeptide(L)'
;MDTKETEDSSIKPESTDEKKKPTSNRITKAERTQREIDRLNTALATGKLDTLISRVAYILNNFKESRNSDMVLKLKYWEIFQGFKGNVVDVNQMFKLERDTSIARARAKIQNEYKLFQADDKIRWFRKSSEEIEKEQQIANKPGNPVVSIYADESGKNDTYLIIGGLWVLVPERVRSLEAHFSQWRRDRADRNLPKEFHFTEMKKHQLEMYKEIFTELVSLSDMISLKAVVTERSKSRSKSIDNLVYSLYYQHVHHGIEHEVSTGRVTLPRSINFWKDMEEGTDAVFLAELKQHMVTNFEGYFKDSLVLSTFSPISSISSILIQLADLYTGSINRILNPPKENTRNHKDEFAEFVFDILKLDKSNFKNQEQDMAMIHFLEIETTEYNANSDDLEP
;
A
#
# COMPACT_ATOMS: atom_id res chain seq x y z
N MET A 1 65.51 -2.50 -41.77
CA MET A 1 66.72 -1.73 -41.46
C MET A 1 66.41 -0.93 -40.21
N ASP A 2 66.39 -1.54 -39.03
CA ASP A 2 67.54 -2.17 -38.32
C ASP A 2 68.67 -1.14 -38.21
N THR A 3 69.22 -0.79 -37.06
CA THR A 3 69.30 -1.41 -35.73
C THR A 3 69.95 -0.35 -34.81
N LYS A 4 69.48 -0.18 -33.56
CA LYS A 4 70.17 -0.52 -32.29
C LYS A 4 71.58 0.06 -32.10
N GLU A 5 71.72 0.94 -31.09
CA GLU A 5 72.39 0.73 -29.77
C GLU A 5 73.86 1.17 -29.86
N THR A 6 74.39 2.00 -28.95
CA THR A 6 74.75 1.71 -27.54
C THR A 6 75.02 3.04 -26.79
N GLU A 7 74.56 3.24 -25.54
CA GLU A 7 75.26 3.03 -24.25
C GLU A 7 76.54 3.91 -24.11
N ASP A 8 76.90 4.60 -23.02
CA ASP A 8 76.61 4.48 -21.58
C ASP A 8 77.17 5.75 -20.87
N SER A 9 76.67 6.02 -19.66
CA SER A 9 77.42 6.43 -18.46
C SER A 9 76.76 7.52 -17.60
N SER A 10 76.51 7.05 -16.39
CA SER A 10 75.91 7.62 -15.20
C SER A 10 76.67 8.77 -14.53
N ILE A 11 75.94 9.77 -14.01
CA ILE A 11 76.20 10.43 -12.71
C ILE A 11 74.84 10.80 -12.05
N LYS A 12 74.61 10.38 -10.79
CA LYS A 12 73.43 10.67 -9.93
C LYS A 12 73.62 12.00 -9.13
N PRO A 13 72.75 12.36 -8.15
CA PRO A 13 71.46 13.02 -8.30
C PRO A 13 71.36 14.32 -7.45
N GLU A 14 70.49 15.26 -7.79
CA GLU A 14 70.00 16.20 -6.77
C GLU A 14 68.54 16.62 -7.03
N SER A 15 67.74 16.39 -6.01
CA SER A 15 66.30 16.56 -5.93
C SER A 15 65.90 18.02 -5.76
N THR A 16 65.00 18.51 -6.61
CA THR A 16 64.15 19.67 -6.27
C THR A 16 62.71 19.39 -6.68
N ASP A 17 61.92 19.04 -5.66
CA ASP A 17 60.47 18.87 -5.72
C ASP A 17 59.76 20.21 -6.00
N GLU A 18 59.13 20.32 -7.17
CA GLU A 18 58.12 21.33 -7.43
C GLU A 18 56.83 21.00 -6.65
N LYS A 19 56.57 21.80 -5.62
CA LYS A 19 55.39 21.73 -4.75
C LYS A 19 54.09 21.95 -5.53
N LYS A 20 53.29 20.88 -5.65
CA LYS A 20 51.86 20.93 -5.92
C LYS A 20 51.11 21.61 -4.76
N LYS A 21 50.23 22.57 -5.09
CA LYS A 21 49.30 23.24 -4.15
C LYS A 21 48.35 22.23 -3.46
N PRO A 22 47.98 22.44 -2.18
CA PRO A 22 47.17 21.48 -1.43
C PRO A 22 45.69 21.56 -1.82
N THR A 23 45.11 20.40 -2.07
CA THR A 23 43.70 20.11 -2.29
C THR A 23 42.87 20.37 -1.02
N SER A 24 41.73 21.04 -1.17
CA SER A 24 40.78 21.28 -0.08
C SER A 24 40.19 19.97 0.45
N ASN A 25 40.28 19.73 1.76
CA ASN A 25 39.61 18.64 2.48
C ASN A 25 38.08 18.67 2.26
N ARG A 26 37.56 17.79 1.39
CA ARG A 26 36.12 17.50 1.32
C ARG A 26 35.76 16.57 2.48
N ILE A 27 35.32 17.16 3.60
CA ILE A 27 34.74 16.42 4.73
C ILE A 27 33.54 15.61 4.23
N THR A 28 33.54 14.31 4.52
CA THR A 28 32.47 13.38 4.11
C THR A 28 31.17 13.68 4.88
N LYS A 29 30.01 13.29 4.31
CA LYS A 29 28.69 13.48 4.95
C LYS A 29 28.61 12.81 6.34
N ALA A 30 29.25 11.66 6.49
CA ALA A 30 29.30 10.92 7.75
C ALA A 30 30.05 11.68 8.85
N GLU A 31 31.23 12.26 8.54
CA GLU A 31 32.02 13.04 9.49
C GLU A 31 31.32 14.33 9.93
N ARG A 32 30.56 14.97 9.02
CA ARG A 32 29.72 16.14 9.38
C ARG A 32 28.62 15.75 10.35
N THR A 33 27.95 14.63 10.08
CA THR A 33 26.87 14.11 10.91
C THR A 33 27.38 13.77 12.31
N GLN A 34 28.53 13.10 12.42
CA GLN A 34 29.14 12.76 13.71
C GLN A 34 29.49 14.01 14.52
N ARG A 35 30.09 15.04 13.90
CA ARG A 35 30.38 16.32 14.57
C ARG A 35 29.12 17.03 15.06
N GLU A 36 28.03 16.94 14.31
CA GLU A 36 26.74 17.50 14.72
C GLU A 36 26.14 16.74 15.90
N ILE A 37 26.25 15.40 15.93
CA ILE A 37 25.85 14.54 17.06
C ILE A 37 26.66 14.89 18.31
N ASP A 38 27.98 14.97 18.20
CA ASP A 38 28.88 15.27 19.33
C ASP A 38 28.59 16.67 19.89
N ARG A 39 28.32 17.65 19.02
CA ARG A 39 27.93 19.00 19.42
C ARG A 39 26.57 19.01 20.13
N LEU A 40 25.60 18.24 19.63
CA LEU A 40 24.28 18.12 20.22
C LEU A 40 24.33 17.46 21.61
N ASN A 41 25.08 16.37 21.76
CA ASN A 41 25.29 15.69 23.04
C ASN A 41 26.00 16.60 24.05
N THR A 42 27.01 17.35 23.60
CA THR A 42 27.70 18.35 24.44
C THR A 42 26.73 19.45 24.90
N ALA A 43 25.86 19.94 24.01
CA ALA A 43 24.87 20.95 24.35
C ALA A 43 23.83 20.44 25.36
N LEU A 44 23.40 19.18 25.25
CA LEU A 44 22.51 18.53 26.21
C LEU A 44 23.18 18.35 27.59
N ALA A 45 24.44 17.92 27.61
CA ALA A 45 25.20 17.71 28.85
C ALA A 45 25.51 19.02 29.59
N THR A 46 25.72 20.13 28.85
CA THR A 46 26.06 21.45 29.41
C THR A 46 24.86 22.37 29.60
N GLY A 47 23.66 21.95 29.18
CA GLY A 47 22.43 22.76 29.28
C GLY A 47 22.36 23.95 28.32
N LYS A 48 23.25 24.05 27.31
CA LYS A 48 23.26 25.13 26.32
C LYS A 48 22.22 24.90 25.22
N LEU A 49 20.97 25.27 25.51
CA LEU A 49 19.80 25.05 24.64
C LEU A 49 19.52 26.24 23.70
N ASP A 50 20.57 26.74 23.03
CA ASP A 50 20.49 27.97 22.23
C ASP A 50 19.86 27.75 20.85
N THR A 51 19.80 26.50 20.37
CA THR A 51 19.30 26.16 19.04
C THR A 51 17.98 25.41 19.12
N LEU A 52 17.15 25.53 18.07
CA LEU A 52 15.90 24.79 17.98
C LEU A 52 16.13 23.27 18.03
N ILE A 53 17.19 22.76 17.40
CA ILE A 53 17.56 21.34 17.45
C ILE A 53 17.94 20.92 18.87
N SER A 54 18.75 21.70 19.60
CA SER A 54 19.11 21.34 20.99
C SER A 54 17.91 21.39 21.94
N ARG A 55 17.00 22.36 21.76
CA ARG A 55 15.73 22.42 22.51
C ARG A 55 14.82 21.23 22.23
N VAL A 56 14.67 20.84 20.96
CA VAL A 56 13.88 19.65 20.58
C VAL A 56 14.52 18.38 21.12
N ALA A 57 15.85 18.24 21.03
CA ALA A 57 16.58 17.09 21.58
C ALA A 57 16.42 16.98 23.11
N TYR A 58 16.40 18.11 23.82
CA TYR A 58 16.15 18.14 25.26
C TYR A 58 14.76 17.59 25.60
N ILE A 59 13.73 17.95 24.84
CA ILE A 59 12.37 17.45 25.07
C ILE A 59 12.29 15.96 24.76
N LEU A 60 12.85 15.52 23.62
CA LEU A 60 12.88 14.10 23.25
C LEU A 60 13.65 13.25 24.28
N ASN A 61 14.70 13.79 24.89
CA ASN A 61 15.45 13.09 25.92
C ASN A 61 14.63 12.94 27.23
N ASN A 62 13.99 14.02 27.69
CA ASN A 62 13.35 14.08 29.00
C ASN A 62 11.87 13.62 29.01
N PHE A 63 11.17 13.69 27.88
CA PHE A 63 9.74 13.34 27.76
C PHE A 63 9.57 12.28 26.68
N LYS A 64 9.46 11.01 27.07
CA LYS A 64 9.43 9.88 26.12
C LYS A 64 8.20 9.93 25.21
N GLU A 65 7.07 10.41 25.70
CA GLU A 65 5.80 10.51 24.98
C GLU A 65 5.92 11.43 23.75
N SER A 66 6.81 12.42 23.83
CA SER A 66 7.11 13.34 22.72
C SER A 66 7.84 12.68 21.55
N ARG A 67 8.48 11.52 21.77
CA ARG A 67 9.16 10.76 20.70
C ARG A 67 8.16 10.15 19.72
N ASN A 68 6.92 9.96 20.17
CA ASN A 68 5.86 9.25 19.48
C ASN A 68 4.72 10.18 18.99
N SER A 69 4.75 11.49 19.25
CA SER A 69 3.68 12.41 18.84
C SER A 69 4.20 13.83 18.63
N ASP A 70 4.04 14.35 17.41
CA ASP A 70 4.43 15.73 17.06
C ASP A 70 3.58 16.75 17.81
N MET A 71 2.31 16.44 18.08
CA MET A 71 1.45 17.28 18.90
C MET A 71 1.99 17.39 20.33
N VAL A 72 2.38 16.27 20.95
CA VAL A 72 2.93 16.25 22.31
C VAL A 72 4.27 16.98 22.35
N LEU A 73 5.14 16.74 21.37
CA LEU A 73 6.42 17.43 21.25
C LEU A 73 6.24 18.95 21.13
N LYS A 74 5.32 19.39 20.26
CA LYS A 74 5.00 20.80 20.05
C LYS A 74 4.48 21.48 21.31
N LEU A 75 3.51 20.86 21.98
CA LEU A 75 2.94 21.40 23.22
C LEU A 75 4.01 21.53 24.31
N LYS A 76 4.85 20.50 24.48
CA LYS A 76 5.98 20.53 25.42
C LYS A 76 7.03 21.58 25.05
N TYR A 77 7.28 21.79 23.76
CA TYR A 77 8.20 22.83 23.29
C TYR A 77 7.70 24.22 23.66
N TRP A 78 6.42 24.49 23.39
CA TRP A 78 5.82 25.78 23.72
C TRP A 78 5.75 25.99 25.23
N GLU A 79 5.43 24.95 26.01
CA GLU A 79 5.37 24.99 27.47
C GLU A 79 6.74 25.36 28.09
N ILE A 80 7.80 24.65 27.67
CA ILE A 80 9.13 24.75 28.31
C ILE A 80 9.91 25.97 27.81
N PHE A 81 9.86 26.28 26.52
CA PHE A 81 10.74 27.30 25.92
C PHE A 81 10.02 28.59 25.52
N GLN A 82 8.69 28.59 25.47
CA GLN A 82 7.91 29.75 25.03
C GLN A 82 6.82 30.15 26.03
N GLY A 83 6.83 29.57 27.23
CA GLY A 83 5.99 29.98 28.35
C GLY A 83 4.49 29.73 28.18
N PHE A 84 4.11 28.79 27.31
CA PHE A 84 2.72 28.39 27.11
C PHE A 84 2.17 27.67 28.35
N LYS A 85 1.07 28.17 28.93
CA LYS A 85 0.57 27.73 30.26
C LYS A 85 -0.90 27.25 30.28
N GLY A 86 -1.58 27.06 29.16
CA GLY A 86 -2.99 26.63 29.23
C GLY A 86 -3.71 26.40 27.90
N ASN A 87 -4.97 25.96 27.98
CA ASN A 87 -5.79 25.46 26.87
C ASN A 87 -6.26 26.52 25.85
N VAL A 88 -5.83 27.78 25.96
CA VAL A 88 -6.26 28.87 25.08
C VAL A 88 -5.02 29.59 24.56
N VAL A 89 -4.85 29.60 23.23
CA VAL A 89 -3.84 30.39 22.52
C VAL A 89 -4.57 31.56 21.86
N ASP A 90 -4.26 32.79 22.24
CA ASP A 90 -4.71 33.95 21.47
C ASP A 90 -4.06 33.94 20.08
N VAL A 91 -4.79 34.35 19.04
CA VAL A 91 -4.32 34.34 17.64
C VAL A 91 -3.02 35.13 17.50
N ASN A 92 -2.86 36.24 18.24
CA ASN A 92 -1.63 37.03 18.24
C ASN A 92 -0.45 36.32 18.92
N GLN A 93 -0.72 35.42 19.87
CA GLN A 93 0.29 34.57 20.49
C GLN A 93 0.67 33.41 19.57
N MET A 94 -0.28 32.86 18.80
CA MET A 94 -0.03 31.78 17.83
C MET A 94 1.05 32.16 16.81
N PHE A 95 1.06 33.40 16.32
CA PHE A 95 2.08 33.89 15.38
C PHE A 95 3.47 34.07 15.99
N LYS A 96 3.58 34.13 17.33
CA LYS A 96 4.86 34.25 18.05
C LYS A 96 5.46 32.90 18.45
N LEU A 97 4.64 31.85 18.46
CA LEU A 97 5.07 30.51 18.78
C LEU A 97 5.85 29.88 17.61
N GLU A 98 6.76 28.97 17.94
CA GLU A 98 7.54 28.26 16.92
C GLU A 98 6.61 27.39 16.07
N ARG A 99 6.84 27.40 14.75
CA ARG A 99 5.98 26.68 13.81
C ARG A 99 6.13 25.18 13.99
N ASP A 100 5.00 24.47 13.87
CA ASP A 100 4.94 23.00 13.93
C ASP A 100 5.93 22.36 12.94
N THR A 101 5.98 22.88 11.71
CA THR A 101 6.88 22.40 10.66
C THR A 101 8.37 22.58 10.99
N SER A 102 8.75 23.56 11.80
CA SER A 102 10.13 23.73 12.26
C SER A 102 10.49 22.68 13.31
N ILE A 103 9.59 22.46 14.27
CA ILE A 103 9.75 21.48 15.36
C ILE A 103 9.81 20.06 14.78
N ALA A 104 8.88 19.72 13.88
CA ALA A 104 8.83 18.43 13.21
C ALA A 104 10.08 18.16 12.36
N ARG A 105 10.61 19.15 11.62
CA ARG A 105 11.86 19.01 10.86
C ARG A 105 13.07 18.76 11.76
N ALA A 106 13.16 19.44 12.89
CA ALA A 106 14.24 19.20 13.84
C ALA A 106 14.14 17.81 14.50
N ARG A 107 12.94 17.37 14.84
CA ARG A 107 12.69 16.00 15.31
C ARG A 107 13.10 14.98 14.26
N ALA A 108 12.68 15.14 13.01
CA ALA A 108 13.06 14.26 11.91
C ALA A 108 14.58 14.22 11.71
N LYS A 109 15.27 15.36 11.83
CA LYS A 109 16.74 15.39 11.78
C LYS A 109 17.37 14.55 12.91
N ILE A 110 16.90 14.74 14.15
CA ILE A 110 17.41 14.02 15.33
C ILE A 110 17.12 12.51 15.25
N GLN A 111 15.92 12.13 14.83
CA GLN A 111 15.52 10.72 14.80
C GLN A 111 16.01 10.01 13.52
N ASN A 112 15.90 10.61 12.35
CA ASN A 112 16.21 9.90 11.10
C ASN A 112 17.68 9.99 10.72
N GLU A 113 18.28 11.18 10.86
CA GLU A 113 19.67 11.45 10.46
C GLU A 113 20.63 11.11 11.60
N TYR A 114 20.34 11.51 12.84
CA TYR A 114 21.21 11.24 13.99
C TYR A 114 20.92 9.91 14.69
N LYS A 115 19.80 9.25 14.38
CA LYS A 115 19.36 7.98 15.01
C LYS A 115 19.25 8.06 16.54
N LEU A 116 19.02 9.26 17.10
CA LEU A 116 18.84 9.48 18.54
C LEU A 116 17.35 9.50 18.92
N PHE A 117 17.05 9.14 20.18
CA PHE A 117 15.71 9.24 20.78
C PHE A 117 14.57 8.68 19.90
N GLN A 118 14.78 7.48 19.35
CA GLN A 118 13.84 6.83 18.42
C GLN A 118 12.45 6.64 19.03
N ALA A 119 11.44 6.65 18.15
CA ALA A 119 10.08 6.23 18.47
C ALA A 119 10.01 4.72 18.72
N ASP A 120 9.01 4.26 19.48
CA ASP A 120 8.80 2.84 19.78
C ASP A 120 8.62 2.02 18.49
N ASP A 121 9.15 0.80 18.47
CA ASP A 121 9.25 -0.04 17.26
C ASP A 121 7.88 -0.32 16.62
N LYS A 122 6.82 -0.45 17.42
CA LYS A 122 5.44 -0.64 16.93
C LYS A 122 4.92 0.56 16.11
N ILE A 123 5.29 1.79 16.47
CA ILE A 123 4.81 3.01 15.80
C ILE A 123 5.65 3.31 14.55
N ARG A 124 6.93 2.91 14.56
CA ARG A 124 7.84 3.09 13.43
C ARG A 124 7.38 2.33 12.18
N TRP A 125 6.80 1.15 12.36
CA TRP A 125 6.26 0.34 11.27
C TRP A 125 4.99 0.97 10.66
N PHE A 126 4.04 1.41 11.50
CA PHE A 126 2.82 2.09 11.06
C PHE A 126 3.08 3.41 10.33
N ARG A 127 4.06 4.22 10.77
CA ARG A 127 4.37 5.49 10.10
C ARG A 127 5.03 5.31 8.76
N LYS A 128 5.88 4.27 8.64
CA LYS A 128 6.56 3.97 7.38
C LYS A 128 5.57 3.51 6.31
N SER A 129 4.62 2.64 6.67
CA SER A 129 3.59 2.18 5.74
C SER A 129 2.61 3.29 5.36
N SER A 130 2.12 4.09 6.32
CA SER A 130 1.20 5.19 6.01
C SER A 130 1.86 6.33 5.22
N GLU A 131 3.11 6.70 5.50
CA GLU A 131 3.83 7.71 4.70
C GLU A 131 4.18 7.19 3.30
N GLU A 132 4.49 5.90 3.13
CA GLU A 132 4.68 5.27 1.82
C GLU A 132 3.38 5.25 1.02
N ILE A 133 2.26 4.86 1.65
CA ILE A 133 0.92 4.90 1.05
C ILE A 133 0.53 6.34 0.67
N GLU A 134 0.68 7.30 1.57
CA GLU A 134 0.36 8.71 1.31
C GLU A 134 1.25 9.31 0.21
N LYS A 135 2.53 8.94 0.18
CA LYS A 135 3.47 9.41 -0.85
C LYS A 135 3.15 8.80 -2.21
N GLU A 136 2.80 7.50 -2.26
CA GLU A 136 2.35 6.85 -3.48
C GLU A 136 1.03 7.44 -4.00
N GLN A 137 0.06 7.69 -3.10
CA GLN A 137 -1.20 8.36 -3.43
C GLN A 137 -0.98 9.81 -3.91
N GLN A 138 -0.06 10.56 -3.29
CA GLN A 138 0.28 11.93 -3.68
C GLN A 138 1.04 11.99 -5.02
N ILE A 139 1.87 11.00 -5.32
CA ILE A 139 2.55 10.88 -6.63
C ILE A 139 1.53 10.49 -7.73
N ALA A 140 0.55 9.66 -7.40
CA ALA A 140 -0.51 9.25 -8.32
C ALA A 140 -1.49 10.38 -8.68
N ASN A 141 -1.77 11.30 -7.75
CA ASN A 141 -2.74 12.40 -7.91
C ASN A 141 -2.20 13.63 -8.69
N LYS A 142 -1.36 13.43 -9.72
CA LYS A 142 -1.00 14.51 -10.65
C LYS A 142 -2.18 14.87 -11.55
N PRO A 143 -2.32 16.12 -12.03
CA PRO A 143 -3.40 16.49 -12.96
C PRO A 143 -3.30 15.63 -14.24
N GLY A 144 -4.30 14.79 -14.45
CA GLY A 144 -4.35 13.75 -15.49
C GLY A 144 -5.77 13.14 -15.59
N ASN A 145 -5.88 11.98 -16.25
CA ASN A 145 -7.15 11.25 -16.34
C ASN A 145 -7.71 10.94 -14.94
N PRO A 146 -9.04 11.00 -14.73
CA PRO A 146 -9.59 10.68 -13.43
C PRO A 146 -9.27 9.23 -13.04
N VAL A 147 -9.00 9.02 -11.75
CA VAL A 147 -8.39 7.77 -11.26
C VAL A 147 -9.47 6.80 -10.76
N VAL A 148 -9.23 5.50 -10.89
CA VAL A 148 -9.95 4.43 -10.20
C VAL A 148 -8.95 3.69 -9.31
N SER A 149 -9.36 3.44 -8.09
CA SER A 149 -8.52 3.00 -7.00
C SER A 149 -8.96 1.58 -6.60
N ILE A 150 -8.14 0.57 -6.87
CA ILE A 150 -8.49 -0.86 -6.74
C ILE A 150 -7.67 -1.51 -5.63
N TYR A 151 -8.36 -2.06 -4.63
CA TYR A 151 -7.79 -2.81 -3.53
C TYR A 151 -8.14 -4.28 -3.71
N ALA A 152 -7.16 -5.13 -3.94
CA ALA A 152 -7.38 -6.52 -4.32
C ALA A 152 -6.74 -7.51 -3.35
N ASP A 153 -7.39 -8.66 -3.24
CA ASP A 153 -6.95 -9.81 -2.46
C ASP A 153 -7.15 -11.12 -3.25
N GLU A 154 -6.36 -12.13 -2.90
CA GLU A 154 -6.32 -13.44 -3.56
C GLU A 154 -6.84 -14.53 -2.62
N SER A 155 -7.69 -15.43 -3.12
CA SER A 155 -8.15 -16.56 -2.32
C SER A 155 -8.29 -17.84 -3.13
N GLY A 156 -8.19 -18.98 -2.45
CA GLY A 156 -8.33 -20.30 -3.08
C GLY A 156 -7.11 -20.82 -3.83
N LYS A 157 -5.90 -20.30 -3.58
CA LYS A 157 -4.63 -20.74 -4.22
C LYS A 157 -4.42 -22.25 -4.19
N ASN A 158 -4.87 -22.90 -3.12
CA ASN A 158 -4.74 -24.35 -2.92
C ASN A 158 -6.04 -25.14 -3.17
N ASP A 159 -7.14 -24.46 -3.50
CA ASP A 159 -8.48 -25.04 -3.62
C ASP A 159 -8.88 -25.29 -5.08
N THR A 160 -10.15 -25.65 -5.31
CA THR A 160 -10.69 -25.96 -6.64
C THR A 160 -10.79 -24.71 -7.50
N TYR A 161 -11.35 -23.64 -6.93
CA TYR A 161 -11.48 -22.33 -7.57
C TYR A 161 -10.43 -21.36 -7.03
N LEU A 162 -9.78 -20.64 -7.94
CA LEU A 162 -8.90 -19.53 -7.63
C LEU A 162 -9.65 -18.22 -7.92
N ILE A 163 -9.55 -17.27 -6.99
CA ILE A 163 -10.35 -16.05 -7.00
C ILE A 163 -9.42 -14.85 -6.80
N ILE A 164 -9.60 -13.82 -7.62
CA ILE A 164 -9.09 -12.47 -7.37
C ILE A 164 -10.29 -11.56 -7.18
N GLY A 165 -10.50 -11.12 -5.95
CA GLY A 165 -11.57 -10.21 -5.57
C GLY A 165 -11.02 -8.86 -5.12
N GLY A 166 -11.86 -7.83 -5.18
CA GLY A 166 -11.37 -6.49 -4.88
C GLY A 166 -12.47 -5.46 -4.67
N LEU A 167 -12.11 -4.45 -3.88
CA LEU A 167 -12.87 -3.23 -3.64
C LEU A 167 -12.35 -2.12 -4.55
N TRP A 168 -13.24 -1.57 -5.36
CA TRP A 168 -12.98 -0.50 -6.30
C TRP A 168 -13.55 0.79 -5.75
N VAL A 169 -12.74 1.83 -5.67
CA VAL A 169 -13.17 3.20 -5.38
C VAL A 169 -13.13 3.98 -6.68
N LEU A 170 -14.29 4.37 -7.17
CA LEU A 170 -14.47 4.96 -8.51
C LEU A 170 -14.15 6.46 -8.55
N VAL A 171 -14.08 7.10 -7.38
CA VAL A 171 -13.87 8.54 -7.20
C VAL A 171 -12.66 8.79 -6.29
N PRO A 172 -11.51 9.23 -6.82
CA PRO A 172 -10.24 9.34 -6.08
C PRO A 172 -10.30 10.28 -4.88
N GLU A 173 -11.01 11.40 -5.03
CA GLU A 173 -11.16 12.43 -4.00
C GLU A 173 -11.83 11.86 -2.74
N ARG A 174 -12.50 10.71 -2.87
CA ARG A 174 -13.25 10.06 -1.80
C ARG A 174 -12.52 8.91 -1.13
N VAL A 175 -11.36 8.45 -1.62
CA VAL A 175 -10.54 7.44 -0.92
C VAL A 175 -10.24 7.89 0.52
N ARG A 176 -9.77 9.13 0.67
CA ARG A 176 -9.51 9.71 2.00
C ARG A 176 -10.77 9.81 2.85
N SER A 177 -11.91 10.11 2.25
CA SER A 177 -13.19 10.19 2.97
C SER A 177 -13.65 8.81 3.45
N LEU A 178 -13.41 7.75 2.67
CA LEU A 178 -13.70 6.37 3.04
C LEU A 178 -12.79 5.91 4.19
N GLU A 179 -11.48 6.14 4.09
CA GLU A 179 -10.55 5.81 5.17
C GLU A 179 -10.90 6.56 6.46
N ALA A 180 -11.21 7.86 6.37
CA ALA A 180 -11.65 8.66 7.51
C ALA A 180 -12.98 8.14 8.10
N HIS A 181 -13.93 7.76 7.23
CA HIS A 181 -15.22 7.22 7.62
C HIS A 181 -15.06 5.91 8.39
N PHE A 182 -14.34 4.92 7.87
CA PHE A 182 -14.14 3.65 8.57
C PHE A 182 -13.25 3.79 9.82
N SER A 183 -12.32 4.76 9.81
CA SER A 183 -11.56 5.11 11.01
C SER A 183 -12.44 5.74 12.10
N GLN A 184 -13.45 6.53 11.71
CA GLN A 184 -14.45 7.04 12.64
C GLN A 184 -15.37 5.92 13.12
N TRP A 185 -15.87 5.07 12.22
CA TRP A 185 -16.71 3.92 12.54
C TRP A 185 -16.08 3.00 13.59
N ARG A 186 -14.77 2.74 13.47
CA ARG A 186 -13.99 1.98 14.48
C ARG A 186 -13.89 2.71 15.81
N ARG A 187 -13.67 4.04 15.80
CA ARG A 187 -13.57 4.85 17.03
C ARG A 187 -14.90 4.90 17.79
N ASP A 188 -16.02 5.02 17.07
CA ASP A 188 -17.37 5.08 17.65
C ASP A 188 -17.79 3.77 18.32
N ARG A 189 -17.08 2.67 18.00
CA ARG A 189 -17.31 1.32 18.53
C ARG A 189 -16.11 0.81 19.33
N ALA A 190 -15.22 1.68 19.78
CA ALA A 190 -14.00 1.29 20.51
C ALA A 190 -14.28 0.60 21.85
N ASP A 191 -15.48 0.78 22.40
CA ASP A 191 -16.01 0.08 23.57
C ASP A 191 -16.40 -1.38 23.28
N ARG A 192 -16.60 -1.71 21.99
CA ARG A 192 -16.82 -3.08 21.52
C ARG A 192 -15.46 -3.73 21.32
N ASN A 193 -15.35 -5.03 21.59
CA ASN A 193 -14.13 -5.82 21.42
C ASN A 193 -13.79 -6.04 19.93
N LEU A 194 -13.46 -4.94 19.23
CA LEU A 194 -13.14 -4.90 17.81
C LEU A 194 -11.88 -5.73 17.53
N PRO A 195 -11.87 -6.51 16.43
CA PRO A 195 -10.63 -7.12 15.99
C PRO A 195 -9.64 -6.01 15.58
N LYS A 196 -8.34 -6.30 15.77
CA LYS A 196 -7.27 -5.43 15.26
C LYS A 196 -7.39 -5.26 13.74
N GLU A 197 -7.76 -6.34 13.07
CA GLU A 197 -7.90 -6.43 11.63
C GLU A 197 -9.15 -7.22 11.27
N PHE A 198 -9.93 -6.76 10.31
CA PHE A 198 -10.98 -7.57 9.73
C PHE A 198 -10.36 -8.50 8.70
N HIS A 199 -10.18 -9.76 9.08
CA HIS A 199 -9.74 -10.81 8.17
C HIS A 199 -10.75 -11.94 8.17
N PHE A 200 -11.15 -12.42 7.00
CA PHE A 200 -12.19 -13.42 6.82
C PHE A 200 -11.82 -14.73 7.51
N THR A 201 -10.57 -15.18 7.34
CA THR A 201 -10.12 -16.47 7.89
C THR A 201 -9.93 -16.44 9.41
N GLU A 202 -9.70 -15.27 10.01
CA GLU A 202 -9.50 -15.10 11.45
C GLU A 202 -10.77 -14.73 12.22
N MET A 203 -11.88 -14.46 11.52
CA MET A 203 -13.15 -14.11 12.13
C MET A 203 -13.57 -15.15 13.18
N LYS A 204 -13.93 -14.69 14.37
CA LYS A 204 -14.47 -15.52 15.47
C LYS A 204 -15.99 -15.41 15.53
N LYS A 205 -16.64 -16.45 16.06
CA LYS A 205 -18.10 -16.52 16.16
C LYS A 205 -18.75 -15.30 16.82
N HIS A 206 -18.18 -14.79 17.91
CA HIS A 206 -18.72 -13.61 18.61
C HIS A 206 -18.52 -12.29 17.87
N GLN A 207 -17.72 -12.26 16.80
CA GLN A 207 -17.45 -11.08 15.98
C GLN A 207 -18.35 -11.01 14.73
N LEU A 208 -19.12 -12.06 14.45
CA LEU A 208 -19.92 -12.17 13.23
C LEU A 208 -20.79 -10.95 12.97
N GLU A 209 -21.56 -10.51 13.96
CA GLU A 209 -22.47 -9.36 13.81
C GLU A 209 -21.70 -8.07 13.50
N MET A 210 -20.49 -7.92 14.04
CA MET A 210 -19.64 -6.77 13.75
C MET A 210 -19.08 -6.79 12.32
N TYR A 211 -18.78 -7.98 11.78
CA TYR A 211 -18.40 -8.15 10.39
C TYR A 211 -19.58 -7.84 9.45
N LYS A 212 -20.80 -8.29 9.80
CA LYS A 212 -22.03 -7.93 9.06
C LYS A 212 -22.28 -6.42 9.10
N GLU A 213 -22.11 -5.77 10.26
CA GLU A 213 -22.26 -4.32 10.42
C GLU A 213 -21.29 -3.53 9.52
N ILE A 214 -19.99 -3.83 9.55
CA ILE A 214 -19.02 -3.07 8.75
C ILE A 214 -19.21 -3.30 7.25
N PHE A 215 -19.61 -4.51 6.84
CA PHE A 215 -19.92 -4.78 5.44
C PHE A 215 -21.22 -4.11 4.99
N THR A 216 -22.21 -3.99 5.88
CA THR A 216 -23.42 -3.18 5.61
C THR A 216 -23.06 -1.71 5.41
N GLU A 217 -22.17 -1.18 6.24
CA GLU A 217 -21.66 0.19 6.08
C GLU A 217 -20.99 0.37 4.72
N LEU A 218 -20.18 -0.61 4.28
CA LEU A 218 -19.58 -0.61 2.96
C LEU A 218 -20.65 -0.55 1.85
N VAL A 219 -21.65 -1.42 1.90
CA VAL A 219 -22.74 -1.46 0.90
C VAL A 219 -23.54 -0.16 0.89
N SER A 220 -23.64 0.57 2.00
CA SER A 220 -24.30 1.88 2.04
C SER A 220 -23.61 2.96 1.19
N LEU A 221 -22.35 2.72 0.81
CA LEU A 221 -21.50 3.60 0.00
C LEU A 221 -21.44 3.14 -1.47
N SER A 222 -22.44 2.36 -1.90
CA SER A 222 -22.50 1.70 -3.21
C SER A 222 -22.44 2.63 -4.41
N ASP A 223 -22.67 3.93 -4.24
CA ASP A 223 -22.56 4.95 -5.29
C ASP A 223 -21.10 5.27 -5.64
N MET A 224 -20.19 5.12 -4.68
CA MET A 224 -18.77 5.48 -4.82
C MET A 224 -17.86 4.29 -5.05
N ILE A 225 -18.34 3.09 -4.70
CA ILE A 225 -17.54 1.88 -4.72
C ILE A 225 -18.18 0.78 -5.56
N SER A 226 -17.34 -0.17 -5.94
CA SER A 226 -17.79 -1.44 -6.49
C SER A 226 -16.98 -2.62 -5.93
N LEU A 227 -17.59 -3.80 -5.90
CA LEU A 227 -16.97 -5.06 -5.52
C LEU A 227 -16.88 -5.94 -6.77
N LYS A 228 -15.67 -6.30 -7.17
CA LYS A 228 -15.43 -7.09 -8.38
C LYS A 228 -14.70 -8.36 -8.01
N ALA A 229 -15.01 -9.46 -8.68
CA ALA A 229 -14.26 -10.69 -8.56
C ALA A 229 -14.17 -11.39 -9.91
N VAL A 230 -13.03 -12.02 -10.15
CA VAL A 230 -12.86 -13.00 -11.22
C VAL A 230 -12.52 -14.35 -10.62
N VAL A 231 -13.08 -15.39 -11.21
CA VAL A 231 -13.01 -16.76 -10.72
C VAL A 231 -12.57 -17.66 -11.85
N THR A 232 -11.67 -18.59 -11.57
CA THR A 232 -11.33 -19.68 -12.50
C THR A 232 -11.24 -21.01 -11.77
N GLU A 233 -11.61 -22.08 -12.45
CA GLU A 233 -11.40 -23.43 -11.95
C GLU A 233 -9.98 -23.90 -12.26
N ARG A 234 -9.21 -24.31 -11.24
CA ARG A 234 -7.80 -24.70 -11.41
C ARG A 234 -7.64 -25.89 -12.35
N SER A 235 -8.61 -26.81 -12.31
CA SER A 235 -8.59 -28.05 -13.10
C SER A 235 -8.66 -27.81 -14.61
N LYS A 236 -9.20 -26.66 -15.03
CA LYS A 236 -9.36 -26.26 -16.44
C LYS A 236 -8.10 -25.57 -16.98
N SER A 237 -7.31 -24.92 -16.13
CA SER A 237 -6.09 -24.18 -16.53
C SER A 237 -4.80 -25.02 -16.52
N ARG A 238 -4.86 -26.31 -16.90
CA ARG A 238 -3.77 -27.30 -16.72
C ARG A 238 -2.43 -26.95 -17.39
N SER A 239 -2.43 -26.04 -18.35
CA SER A 239 -1.24 -25.65 -19.12
C SER A 239 -0.44 -24.49 -18.53
N LYS A 240 -0.98 -23.78 -17.52
CA LYS A 240 -0.30 -22.65 -16.87
C LYS A 240 0.19 -23.04 -15.48
N SER A 241 1.37 -22.54 -15.08
CA SER A 241 1.76 -22.53 -13.67
C SER A 241 0.76 -21.69 -12.86
N ILE A 242 0.65 -21.98 -11.56
CA ILE A 242 -0.25 -21.25 -10.66
C ILE A 242 0.04 -19.74 -10.68
N ASP A 243 1.31 -19.35 -10.72
CA ASP A 243 1.72 -17.94 -10.74
C ASP A 243 1.32 -17.24 -12.05
N ASN A 244 1.45 -17.90 -13.20
CA ASN A 244 0.98 -17.38 -14.48
C ASN A 244 -0.55 -17.26 -14.54
N LEU A 245 -1.25 -18.16 -13.85
CA LEU A 245 -2.71 -18.08 -13.71
C LEU A 245 -3.08 -16.86 -12.85
N VAL A 246 -2.42 -16.66 -11.71
CA VAL A 246 -2.61 -15.48 -10.85
C VAL A 246 -2.34 -14.19 -11.62
N TYR A 247 -1.25 -14.10 -12.39
CA TYR A 247 -0.98 -12.94 -13.25
C TYR A 247 -2.12 -12.64 -14.22
N SER A 248 -2.62 -13.70 -14.89
CA SER A 248 -3.74 -13.57 -15.82
C SER A 248 -4.99 -13.08 -15.10
N LEU A 249 -5.28 -13.61 -13.90
CA LEU A 249 -6.48 -13.23 -13.14
C LEU A 249 -6.44 -11.77 -12.66
N TYR A 250 -5.29 -11.26 -12.22
CA TYR A 250 -5.18 -9.84 -11.88
C TYR A 250 -5.50 -8.92 -13.05
N TYR A 251 -5.00 -9.26 -14.24
CA TYR A 251 -5.36 -8.53 -15.45
C TYR A 251 -6.87 -8.66 -15.73
N GLN A 252 -7.41 -9.87 -15.71
CA GLN A 252 -8.83 -10.12 -16.00
C GLN A 252 -9.76 -9.42 -14.99
N HIS A 253 -9.34 -9.33 -13.73
CA HIS A 253 -10.04 -8.59 -12.69
C HIS A 253 -10.24 -7.13 -13.09
N VAL A 254 -9.17 -6.46 -13.55
CA VAL A 254 -9.26 -5.08 -13.99
C VAL A 254 -9.98 -4.95 -15.32
N HIS A 255 -9.72 -5.86 -16.26
CA HIS A 255 -10.35 -5.86 -17.58
C HIS A 255 -11.87 -5.90 -17.46
N HIS A 256 -12.41 -6.99 -16.91
CA HIS A 256 -13.86 -7.16 -16.80
C HIS A 256 -14.48 -6.19 -15.80
N GLY A 257 -13.74 -5.80 -14.76
CA GLY A 257 -14.19 -4.76 -13.84
C GLY A 257 -14.41 -3.42 -14.55
N ILE A 258 -13.49 -2.98 -15.41
CA ILE A 258 -13.65 -1.75 -16.19
C ILE A 258 -14.77 -1.88 -17.21
N GLU A 259 -14.86 -3.00 -17.94
CA GLU A 259 -15.96 -3.22 -18.89
C GLU A 259 -17.31 -3.13 -18.21
N HIS A 260 -17.45 -3.73 -17.02
CA HIS A 260 -18.67 -3.64 -16.23
C HIS A 260 -18.97 -2.20 -15.78
N GLU A 261 -17.98 -1.47 -15.26
CA GLU A 261 -18.22 -0.07 -14.82
C GLU A 261 -18.56 0.87 -15.98
N VAL A 262 -18.04 0.59 -17.18
CA VAL A 262 -18.40 1.31 -18.41
C VAL A 262 -19.80 0.91 -18.90
N SER A 263 -20.13 -0.38 -18.93
CA SER A 263 -21.42 -0.87 -19.41
C SER A 263 -22.59 -0.43 -18.52
N THR A 264 -22.36 -0.34 -17.20
CA THR A 264 -23.31 0.21 -16.22
C THR A 264 -23.34 1.74 -16.18
N GLY A 265 -22.48 2.41 -16.94
CA GLY A 265 -22.43 3.87 -17.03
C GLY A 265 -21.88 4.58 -15.79
N ARG A 266 -21.26 3.84 -14.86
CA ARG A 266 -20.69 4.36 -13.61
C ARG A 266 -19.31 5.00 -13.82
N VAL A 267 -18.59 4.55 -14.84
CA VAL A 267 -17.27 5.08 -15.23
C VAL A 267 -17.25 5.38 -16.73
N THR A 268 -16.50 6.41 -17.09
CA THR A 268 -16.20 6.77 -18.48
C THR A 268 -14.70 6.73 -18.72
N LEU A 269 -14.24 6.22 -19.86
CA LEU A 269 -12.84 6.32 -20.27
C LEU A 269 -12.54 7.70 -20.88
N PRO A 270 -11.30 8.21 -20.81
CA PRO A 270 -10.09 7.55 -20.30
C PRO A 270 -9.95 7.60 -18.77
N ARG A 271 -9.28 6.59 -18.18
CA ARG A 271 -9.01 6.51 -16.74
C ARG A 271 -7.59 6.09 -16.41
N SER A 272 -7.14 6.50 -15.24
CA SER A 272 -5.92 5.98 -14.61
C SER A 272 -6.28 4.96 -13.53
N ILE A 273 -5.51 3.89 -13.40
CA ILE A 273 -5.69 2.88 -12.36
C ILE A 273 -4.59 3.00 -11.32
N ASN A 274 -4.98 3.11 -10.06
CA ASN A 274 -4.13 2.78 -8.93
C ASN A 274 -4.53 1.39 -8.43
N PHE A 275 -3.57 0.48 -8.40
CA PHE A 275 -3.79 -0.89 -8.00
C PHE A 275 -2.97 -1.21 -6.74
N TRP A 276 -3.65 -1.60 -5.68
CA TRP A 276 -3.04 -2.07 -4.46
C TRP A 276 -3.43 -3.51 -4.19
N LYS A 277 -2.42 -4.34 -4.04
CA LYS A 277 -2.54 -5.76 -3.71
C LYS A 277 -2.22 -5.95 -2.21
N ASP A 278 -2.83 -6.93 -1.56
CA ASP A 278 -2.41 -7.28 -0.20
C ASP A 278 -0.96 -7.79 -0.15
N MET A 279 -0.23 -7.37 0.87
CA MET A 279 1.17 -7.71 1.07
C MET A 279 1.30 -9.01 1.86
N GLU A 280 1.57 -10.10 1.15
CA GLU A 280 1.86 -11.40 1.76
C GLU A 280 3.33 -11.49 2.21
N GLU A 281 3.58 -12.15 3.35
CA GLU A 281 4.94 -12.48 3.77
C GLU A 281 5.63 -13.36 2.71
N GLY A 282 6.79 -12.93 2.25
CA GLY A 282 7.54 -13.64 1.21
C GLY A 282 7.15 -13.29 -0.23
N THR A 283 6.34 -12.22 -0.43
CA THR A 283 6.07 -11.70 -1.78
C THR A 283 7.38 -11.39 -2.52
N ASP A 284 7.62 -12.08 -3.63
CA ASP A 284 8.81 -11.91 -4.45
C ASP A 284 8.75 -10.57 -5.22
N ALA A 285 9.79 -9.73 -5.05
CA ALA A 285 9.91 -8.48 -5.77
C ALA A 285 9.95 -8.68 -7.30
N VAL A 286 10.47 -9.82 -7.77
CA VAL A 286 10.45 -10.20 -9.18
C VAL A 286 9.02 -10.46 -9.64
N PHE A 287 8.26 -11.25 -8.88
CA PHE A 287 6.85 -11.53 -9.17
C PHE A 287 6.02 -10.24 -9.29
N LEU A 288 6.20 -9.29 -8.36
CA LEU A 288 5.50 -8.00 -8.41
C LEU A 288 5.88 -7.16 -9.63
N ALA A 289 7.16 -7.16 -10.01
CA ALA A 289 7.63 -6.44 -11.19
C ALA A 289 7.07 -7.05 -12.48
N GLU A 290 7.06 -8.38 -12.58
CA GLU A 290 6.48 -9.12 -13.71
C GLU A 290 4.97 -8.91 -13.82
N LEU A 291 4.24 -8.99 -12.70
CA LEU A 291 2.81 -8.72 -12.66
C LEU A 291 2.50 -7.29 -13.13
N LYS A 292 3.24 -6.30 -12.63
CA LYS A 292 3.10 -4.91 -13.09
C LYS A 292 3.33 -4.80 -14.59
N GLN A 293 4.40 -5.40 -15.12
CA GLN A 293 4.71 -5.38 -16.55
C GLN A 293 3.61 -6.07 -17.37
N HIS A 294 3.09 -7.20 -16.88
CA HIS A 294 1.98 -7.93 -17.49
C HIS A 294 0.72 -7.06 -17.57
N MET A 295 0.36 -6.35 -16.49
CA MET A 295 -0.79 -5.45 -16.49
C MET A 295 -0.61 -4.30 -17.48
N VAL A 296 0.54 -3.61 -17.46
CA VAL A 296 0.82 -2.49 -18.39
C VAL A 296 0.71 -2.95 -19.85
N THR A 297 1.38 -4.04 -20.18
CA THR A 297 1.44 -4.56 -21.57
C THR A 297 0.04 -4.93 -22.08
N ASN A 298 -0.78 -5.59 -21.26
CA ASN A 298 -2.13 -5.97 -21.68
C ASN A 298 -3.11 -4.78 -21.69
N PHE A 299 -2.93 -3.78 -20.81
CA PHE A 299 -3.74 -2.56 -20.85
C PHE A 299 -3.47 -1.78 -22.14
N GLU A 300 -2.20 -1.59 -22.50
CA GLU A 300 -1.80 -0.94 -23.75
C GLU A 300 -2.35 -1.70 -24.98
N GLY A 301 -2.32 -3.04 -24.93
CA GLY A 301 -2.84 -3.88 -26.01
C GLY A 301 -4.35 -3.77 -26.24
N TYR A 302 -5.15 -3.80 -25.15
CA TYR A 302 -6.61 -3.83 -25.24
C TYR A 302 -7.25 -2.43 -25.15
N PHE A 303 -6.91 -1.67 -24.13
CA PHE A 303 -7.50 -0.35 -23.86
C PHE A 303 -6.76 0.81 -24.53
N LYS A 304 -5.54 0.57 -25.06
CA LYS A 304 -4.67 1.61 -25.64
C LYS A 304 -4.49 2.75 -24.63
N ASP A 305 -4.67 4.00 -25.07
CA ASP A 305 -4.54 5.19 -24.21
C ASP A 305 -5.77 5.43 -23.30
N SER A 306 -6.79 4.57 -23.38
CA SER A 306 -8.04 4.75 -22.63
C SER A 306 -7.94 4.28 -21.17
N LEU A 307 -6.98 3.40 -20.86
CA LEU A 307 -6.75 2.92 -19.50
C LEU A 307 -5.25 2.81 -19.22
N VAL A 308 -4.76 3.53 -18.21
CA VAL A 308 -3.32 3.55 -17.89
C VAL A 308 -3.11 3.13 -16.44
N LEU A 309 -2.20 2.18 -16.22
CA LEU A 309 -1.77 1.81 -14.88
C LEU A 309 -0.81 2.88 -14.33
N SER A 310 -1.28 3.67 -13.37
CA SER A 310 -0.50 4.75 -12.74
C SER A 310 0.32 4.25 -11.56
N THR A 311 -0.32 3.48 -10.67
CA THR A 311 0.33 2.92 -9.47
C THR A 311 0.06 1.43 -9.39
N PHE A 312 1.08 0.67 -9.03
CA PHE A 312 0.96 -0.74 -8.66
C PHE A 312 1.90 -0.99 -7.48
N SER A 313 1.35 -1.31 -6.32
CA SER A 313 2.13 -1.48 -5.09
C SER A 313 1.46 -2.46 -4.13
N PRO A 314 2.20 -3.36 -3.46
CA PRO A 314 1.68 -4.13 -2.35
C PRO A 314 1.49 -3.22 -1.11
N ILE A 315 0.41 -3.41 -0.37
CA ILE A 315 0.18 -2.68 0.88
C ILE A 315 -0.22 -3.65 2.00
N SER A 316 0.16 -3.33 3.23
CA SER A 316 -0.23 -4.17 4.36
C SER A 316 -1.71 -3.98 4.69
N SER A 317 -2.44 -5.08 4.81
CA SER A 317 -3.79 -5.13 5.35
C SER A 317 -3.94 -4.42 6.70
N ILE A 318 -2.94 -4.52 7.60
CA ILE A 318 -2.93 -3.80 8.90
C ILE A 318 -3.05 -2.29 8.72
N SER A 319 -2.48 -1.74 7.64
CA SER A 319 -2.48 -0.31 7.33
C SER A 319 -3.66 0.15 6.47
N SER A 320 -4.46 -0.76 5.91
CA SER A 320 -5.56 -0.41 5.00
C SER A 320 -6.83 -1.20 5.31
N ILE A 321 -7.85 -0.49 5.81
CA ILE A 321 -9.19 -1.05 5.99
C ILE A 321 -9.83 -1.45 4.65
N LEU A 322 -9.44 -0.81 3.54
CA LEU A 322 -9.99 -1.11 2.22
C LEU A 322 -9.50 -2.47 1.70
N ILE A 323 -8.26 -2.86 2.01
CA ILE A 323 -7.77 -4.23 1.75
C ILE A 323 -8.48 -5.25 2.62
N GLN A 324 -8.68 -4.95 3.91
CA GLN A 324 -9.44 -5.81 4.81
C GLN A 324 -10.86 -6.06 4.28
N LEU A 325 -11.53 -5.01 3.79
CA LEU A 325 -12.87 -5.12 3.19
C LEU A 325 -12.87 -5.89 1.86
N ALA A 326 -11.81 -5.77 1.06
CA ALA A 326 -11.59 -6.61 -0.12
C ALA A 326 -11.45 -8.08 0.27
N ASP A 327 -10.65 -8.41 1.29
CA ASP A 327 -10.50 -9.77 1.84
C ASP A 327 -11.84 -10.33 2.34
N LEU A 328 -12.67 -9.53 3.02
CA LEU A 328 -14.01 -9.99 3.44
C LEU A 328 -14.88 -10.41 2.25
N TYR A 329 -14.83 -9.67 1.14
CA TYR A 329 -15.56 -10.00 -0.08
C TYR A 329 -14.97 -11.23 -0.77
N THR A 330 -13.66 -11.23 -1.04
CA THR A 330 -12.95 -12.33 -1.70
C THR A 330 -13.08 -13.63 -0.91
N GLY A 331 -12.89 -13.58 0.42
CA GLY A 331 -13.04 -14.71 1.33
C GLY A 331 -14.47 -15.25 1.38
N SER A 332 -15.48 -14.38 1.27
CA SER A 332 -16.89 -14.80 1.19
C SER A 332 -17.18 -15.59 -0.09
N ILE A 333 -16.68 -15.12 -1.23
CA ILE A 333 -16.79 -15.85 -2.51
C ILE A 333 -16.06 -17.20 -2.40
N ASN A 334 -14.84 -17.20 -1.87
CA ASN A 334 -14.06 -18.42 -1.68
C ASN A 334 -14.80 -19.43 -0.80
N ARG A 335 -15.46 -18.96 0.26
CA ARG A 335 -16.20 -19.84 1.16
C ARG A 335 -17.39 -20.53 0.48
N ILE A 336 -18.09 -19.83 -0.40
CA ILE A 336 -19.23 -20.37 -1.14
C ILE A 336 -18.76 -21.33 -2.25
N LEU A 337 -17.70 -20.98 -2.99
CA LEU A 337 -17.22 -21.78 -4.13
C LEU A 337 -16.32 -22.97 -3.74
N ASN A 338 -15.55 -22.81 -2.68
CA ASN A 338 -14.69 -23.84 -2.09
C ASN A 338 -15.19 -24.18 -0.68
N PRO A 339 -16.37 -24.82 -0.55
CA PRO A 339 -16.91 -25.19 0.75
C PRO A 339 -15.96 -26.16 1.46
N PRO A 340 -15.89 -26.12 2.80
CA PRO A 340 -15.03 -27.01 3.56
C PRO A 340 -15.45 -28.47 3.36
N LYS A 341 -14.48 -29.38 3.39
CA LYS A 341 -14.73 -30.83 3.25
C LYS A 341 -15.57 -31.39 4.39
N GLU A 342 -15.46 -30.81 5.58
CA GLU A 342 -16.29 -31.16 6.73
C GLU A 342 -17.55 -30.30 6.73
N ASN A 343 -18.72 -30.95 6.68
CA ASN A 343 -20.03 -30.31 6.49
C ASN A 343 -20.56 -29.60 7.75
N THR A 344 -19.67 -29.03 8.58
CA THR A 344 -20.04 -28.32 9.81
C THR A 344 -20.17 -26.83 9.52
N ARG A 345 -21.41 -26.40 9.29
CA ARG A 345 -21.76 -24.98 9.12
C ARG A 345 -21.29 -24.19 10.35
N ASN A 346 -20.65 -23.05 10.10
CA ASN A 346 -20.14 -22.15 11.12
C ASN A 346 -20.37 -20.68 10.75
N HIS A 347 -19.87 -19.77 11.59
CA HIS A 347 -20.06 -18.32 11.44
C HIS A 347 -19.47 -17.73 10.16
N LYS A 348 -18.48 -18.38 9.52
CA LYS A 348 -17.95 -17.94 8.22
C LYS A 348 -18.89 -18.26 7.07
N ASP A 349 -19.59 -19.41 7.14
CA ASP A 349 -20.67 -19.72 6.18
C ASP A 349 -21.78 -18.67 6.30
N GLU A 350 -22.17 -18.35 7.52
CA GLU A 350 -23.22 -17.37 7.78
C GLU A 350 -22.85 -15.95 7.30
N PHE A 351 -21.59 -15.55 7.46
CA PHE A 351 -21.12 -14.27 6.92
C PHE A 351 -21.06 -14.26 5.39
N ALA A 352 -20.53 -15.33 4.79
CA ALA A 352 -20.45 -15.43 3.32
C ALA A 352 -21.84 -15.43 2.68
N GLU A 353 -22.78 -16.16 3.29
CA GLU A 353 -24.19 -16.15 2.90
C GLU A 353 -24.80 -14.75 2.99
N PHE A 354 -24.55 -14.03 4.09
CA PHE A 354 -24.99 -12.65 4.27
C PHE A 354 -24.44 -11.71 3.19
N VAL A 355 -23.15 -11.83 2.84
CA VAL A 355 -22.52 -11.01 1.79
C VAL A 355 -23.19 -11.24 0.43
N PHE A 356 -23.48 -12.50 0.07
CA PHE A 356 -24.22 -12.79 -1.16
C PHE A 356 -25.63 -12.21 -1.13
N ASP A 357 -26.34 -12.35 0.00
CA ASP A 357 -27.72 -11.86 0.12
C ASP A 357 -27.80 -10.32 0.03
N ILE A 358 -26.92 -9.59 0.72
CA ILE A 358 -26.92 -8.13 0.71
C ILE A 358 -26.50 -7.55 -0.66
N LEU A 359 -25.62 -8.25 -1.38
CA LEU A 359 -25.22 -7.89 -2.74
C LEU A 359 -26.17 -8.42 -3.83
N LYS A 360 -27.21 -9.18 -3.45
CA LYS A 360 -28.16 -9.84 -4.35
C LYS A 360 -27.48 -10.77 -5.37
N LEU A 361 -26.43 -11.47 -4.92
CA LEU A 361 -25.72 -12.46 -5.69
C LEU A 361 -26.40 -13.83 -5.54
N ASP A 362 -26.54 -14.55 -6.65
CA ASP A 362 -27.20 -15.84 -6.72
C ASP A 362 -26.23 -16.97 -6.32
N LYS A 363 -26.53 -17.62 -5.19
CA LYS A 363 -25.76 -18.77 -4.69
C LYS A 363 -26.02 -20.06 -5.48
N SER A 364 -27.12 -20.13 -6.25
CA SER A 364 -27.53 -21.33 -6.99
C SER A 364 -26.95 -21.39 -8.40
N ASN A 365 -26.48 -20.25 -8.93
CA ASN A 365 -25.96 -20.13 -10.29
C ASN A 365 -24.56 -19.52 -10.29
N PHE A 366 -23.53 -20.37 -10.27
CA PHE A 366 -22.13 -19.99 -10.36
C PHE A 366 -21.68 -19.69 -11.80
N LYS A 367 -22.45 -18.84 -12.48
CA LYS A 367 -22.09 -18.21 -13.76
C LYS A 367 -21.81 -16.73 -13.55
N ASN A 368 -21.49 -16.00 -14.62
CA ASN A 368 -21.31 -14.55 -14.55
C ASN A 368 -22.50 -13.88 -13.86
N GLN A 369 -22.22 -13.11 -12.81
CA GLN A 369 -23.19 -12.38 -12.02
C GLN A 369 -22.79 -10.90 -12.03
N GLU A 370 -23.72 -10.06 -12.46
CA GLU A 370 -23.51 -8.63 -12.60
C GLU A 370 -24.67 -7.87 -11.94
N GLN A 371 -24.32 -6.92 -11.08
CA GLN A 371 -25.18 -5.96 -10.43
C GLN A 371 -24.44 -4.62 -10.42
N ASP A 372 -25.14 -3.49 -10.35
CA ASP A 372 -24.52 -2.15 -10.42
C ASP A 372 -23.29 -1.99 -9.51
N MET A 373 -23.34 -2.51 -8.28
CA MET A 373 -22.24 -2.41 -7.31
C MET A 373 -21.35 -3.66 -7.29
N ALA A 374 -21.79 -4.83 -7.76
CA ALA A 374 -21.09 -6.10 -7.55
C ALA A 374 -20.99 -6.95 -8.81
N MET A 375 -19.82 -7.55 -9.05
CA MET A 375 -19.62 -8.49 -10.16
C MET A 375 -18.84 -9.71 -9.69
N ILE A 376 -19.26 -10.89 -10.15
CA ILE A 376 -18.46 -12.11 -10.14
C ILE A 376 -18.40 -12.63 -11.58
N HIS A 377 -17.22 -12.62 -12.17
CA HIS A 377 -16.99 -13.11 -13.53
C HIS A 377 -16.23 -14.45 -13.50
N PHE A 378 -16.83 -15.49 -14.06
CA PHE A 378 -16.25 -16.82 -14.19
C PHE A 378 -15.56 -16.94 -15.55
N LEU A 379 -14.25 -17.18 -15.53
CA LEU A 379 -13.49 -17.46 -16.75
C LEU A 379 -13.77 -18.89 -17.20
N GLU A 380 -14.57 -19.03 -18.25
CA GLU A 380 -14.75 -20.28 -18.96
C GLU A 380 -13.64 -20.44 -20.02
N ILE A 381 -13.01 -21.61 -20.08
CA ILE A 381 -12.23 -21.98 -21.27
C ILE A 381 -13.24 -22.53 -22.26
N GLU A 382 -13.43 -21.83 -23.38
CA GLU A 382 -14.10 -22.43 -24.54
C GLU A 382 -13.28 -23.66 -24.95
N THR A 383 -13.77 -24.84 -24.63
CA THR A 383 -13.32 -26.06 -25.29
C THR A 383 -13.82 -25.96 -26.71
N THR A 384 -13.00 -25.44 -27.62
CA THR A 384 -13.18 -25.67 -29.05
C THR A 384 -13.12 -27.18 -29.25
N GLU A 385 -14.29 -27.83 -29.27
CA GLU A 385 -14.44 -29.16 -29.85
C GLU A 385 -14.08 -29.03 -31.32
N TYR A 386 -12.84 -29.39 -31.65
CA TYR A 386 -12.45 -29.63 -33.02
C TYR A 386 -13.23 -30.86 -33.48
N ASN A 387 -14.41 -30.63 -34.05
CA ASN A 387 -15.17 -31.65 -34.77
C ASN A 387 -14.32 -32.10 -35.96
N ALA A 388 -13.57 -33.17 -35.77
CA ALA A 388 -12.97 -33.94 -36.86
C ALA A 388 -14.08 -34.71 -37.58
N ASN A 389 -14.97 -34.00 -38.27
CA ASN A 389 -15.71 -34.55 -39.39
C ASN A 389 -14.81 -34.45 -40.63
N SER A 390 -13.94 -35.44 -40.80
CA SER A 390 -13.40 -35.79 -42.11
C SER A 390 -14.14 -37.02 -42.60
N ASP A 391 -15.36 -36.80 -43.09
CA ASP A 391 -15.92 -37.68 -44.11
C ASP A 391 -15.41 -37.20 -45.47
N ASP A 392 -15.14 -38.19 -46.31
CA ASP A 392 -15.00 -38.13 -47.75
C ASP A 392 -13.77 -37.40 -48.30
N LEU A 393 -12.84 -38.21 -48.82
CA LEU A 393 -12.37 -38.16 -50.21
C LEU A 393 -11.49 -39.39 -50.47
N GLU A 394 -12.11 -40.48 -50.93
CA GLU A 394 -11.46 -41.38 -51.89
C GLU A 394 -12.15 -41.20 -53.26
N PRO A 395 -11.37 -41.35 -54.36
CA PRO A 395 -11.52 -40.59 -55.61
C PRO A 395 -12.71 -40.94 -56.51
#